data_AF-A0A379WCY5-F1
#
_entry.id   AF-A0A379WCY5-F1
#
_cell.length_a   1.000
_cell.length_b   1.000
_cell.length_c   1.000
_cell.angle_alpha   90.00
_cell.angle_beta   90.00
_cell.angle_gamma   90.00
#
_symmetry.space_group_name_H-M   'P 1'
#
loop_
_entity.id
_entity.type
_entity.pdbx_description
1 polymer ?
#
loop_
_entity_poly.entity_id
_entity_poly.type
_entity_poly.pdbx_seq_one_letter_code
_entity_poly.pdbx_strand_id
1 'polypeptide(L)'
;MTHDIKRGDYIWLSDAMGDFTCDDKTEDKFLLLAAGCGVTPIMSMRRWLAKYRPQADVQVIFNVRSPDDVIFADEWRQYPVTLVAENHATEGFIAGRLTTELLQSVPDLASRTVMTCGPAPYMDFVEQGVKALGVTRFFKEKFFTPVAETATSGLKFTKLQPAQEFMPRSVRRCWRRWRVIKYRLPLPVGQVFAAAVKPKSFPATIR
;
A
#
# COMPACT_ATOMS: atom_id res chain seq x y z
N MET A 1 1.50 15.24 -1.20
CA MET A 1 0.48 14.28 -0.71
C MET A 1 0.77 13.87 0.73
N THR A 2 1.91 13.23 1.05
CA THR A 2 2.26 12.84 2.44
C THR A 2 2.67 13.99 3.36
N HIS A 3 2.87 15.20 2.84
CA HIS A 3 3.34 16.35 3.61
C HIS A 3 2.21 17.25 4.12
N ASP A 4 0.97 17.00 3.69
CA ASP A 4 -0.18 17.88 3.92
C ASP A 4 -1.17 17.32 4.95
N ILE A 5 -0.93 16.10 5.44
CA ILE A 5 -1.72 15.40 6.45
C ILE A 5 -1.01 15.51 7.79
N LYS A 6 -1.73 16.01 8.81
CA LYS A 6 -1.23 16.16 10.17
C LYS A 6 -2.01 15.27 11.13
N ARG A 7 -1.38 14.89 12.25
CA ARG A 7 -2.09 14.23 13.35
C ARG A 7 -3.30 15.08 13.75
N GLY A 8 -4.48 14.45 13.83
CA GLY A 8 -5.75 15.12 14.13
C GLY A 8 -6.57 15.52 12.90
N ASP A 9 -6.05 15.38 11.68
CA ASP A 9 -6.85 15.52 10.47
C ASP A 9 -7.86 14.37 10.33
N TYR A 10 -9.06 14.69 9.86
CA TYR A 10 -10.08 13.71 9.52
C TYR A 10 -10.01 13.38 8.04
N ILE A 11 -9.84 12.10 7.72
CA ILE A 11 -9.78 11.60 6.36
C ILE A 11 -10.95 10.65 6.15
N TRP A 12 -11.66 10.83 5.05
CA TRP A 12 -12.68 9.87 4.61
C TRP A 12 -11.99 8.71 3.91
N LEU A 13 -12.21 7.50 4.42
CA LEU A 13 -11.81 6.26 3.78
C LEU A 13 -13.05 5.65 3.14
N SER A 14 -12.92 5.14 1.92
CA SER A 14 -13.93 4.26 1.35
C SER A 14 -13.91 2.91 2.08
N ASP A 15 -14.89 2.08 1.79
CA ASP A 15 -14.83 0.67 2.16
C ASP A 15 -13.59 0.00 1.55
N ALA A 16 -13.16 -1.11 2.16
CA ALA A 16 -12.11 -1.94 1.62
C ALA A 16 -12.56 -2.50 0.26
N MET A 17 -11.71 -2.34 -0.74
CA MET A 17 -11.94 -2.79 -2.11
C MET A 17 -10.75 -3.63 -2.56
N GLY A 18 -10.99 -4.67 -3.36
CA GLY A 18 -9.97 -5.50 -3.98
C GLY A 18 -10.29 -7.00 -3.89
N ASP A 19 -9.92 -7.73 -4.93
CA ASP A 19 -10.15 -9.19 -5.04
C ASP A 19 -8.89 -10.02 -4.72
N PHE A 20 -7.82 -9.35 -4.27
CA PHE A 20 -6.54 -9.99 -3.95
C PHE A 20 -6.55 -10.55 -2.53
N THR A 21 -7.20 -11.70 -2.36
CA THR A 21 -7.36 -12.41 -1.09
C THR A 21 -6.96 -13.88 -1.20
N CYS A 22 -6.53 -14.45 -0.06
CA CYS A 22 -6.21 -15.87 0.11
C CYS A 22 -7.32 -16.65 0.83
N ASP A 23 -8.37 -15.99 1.33
CA ASP A 23 -9.41 -16.63 2.16
C ASP A 23 -10.31 -17.60 1.37
N ASP A 24 -10.55 -17.28 0.10
CA ASP A 24 -11.34 -18.00 -0.89
C ASP A 24 -10.56 -19.15 -1.57
N LYS A 25 -9.26 -19.27 -1.32
CA LYS A 25 -8.42 -20.34 -1.88
C LYS A 25 -8.60 -21.60 -1.06
N THR A 26 -8.81 -22.74 -1.70
CA THR A 26 -9.08 -24.01 -0.99
C THR A 26 -7.81 -24.71 -0.54
N GLU A 27 -6.65 -24.28 -1.04
CA GLU A 27 -5.39 -24.98 -0.83
C GLU A 27 -4.59 -24.41 0.33
N ASP A 28 -3.71 -25.25 0.88
CA ASP A 28 -2.94 -24.94 2.09
C ASP A 28 -1.44 -24.77 1.81
N LYS A 29 -1.03 -24.73 0.53
CA LYS A 29 0.36 -24.43 0.14
C LYS A 29 0.42 -23.10 -0.61
N PHE A 30 1.09 -22.11 -0.02
CA PHE A 30 1.21 -20.78 -0.58
C PHE A 30 2.68 -20.39 -0.83
N LEU A 31 2.90 -19.66 -1.91
CA LEU A 31 4.09 -18.85 -2.12
C LEU A 31 3.67 -17.38 -2.26
N LEU A 32 4.02 -16.57 -1.28
CA LEU A 32 3.73 -15.15 -1.26
C LEU A 32 4.98 -14.36 -1.67
N LEU A 33 4.85 -13.55 -2.71
CA LEU A 33 5.95 -12.81 -3.31
C LEU A 33 5.68 -11.30 -3.21
N ALA A 34 6.61 -10.56 -2.62
CA ALA A 34 6.49 -9.12 -2.44
C ALA A 34 7.71 -8.38 -3.00
N ALA A 35 7.48 -7.17 -3.52
CA ALA A 35 8.55 -6.21 -3.76
C ALA A 35 8.14 -4.80 -3.29
N GLY A 36 9.02 -4.15 -2.51
CA GLY A 36 8.78 -2.82 -1.95
C GLY A 36 7.45 -2.72 -1.18
N CYS A 37 6.65 -1.68 -1.44
CA CYS A 37 5.36 -1.47 -0.75
C CYS A 37 4.28 -2.53 -1.04
N GLY A 38 4.46 -3.34 -2.11
CA GLY A 38 3.60 -4.48 -2.43
C GLY A 38 3.58 -5.56 -1.34
N VAL A 39 4.46 -5.45 -0.34
CA VAL A 39 4.45 -6.27 0.87
C VAL A 39 3.20 -6.06 1.74
N THR A 40 2.49 -4.94 1.61
CA THR A 40 1.33 -4.62 2.46
C THR A 40 0.20 -5.66 2.36
N PRO A 41 -0.34 -6.00 1.18
CA PRO A 41 -1.33 -7.08 1.05
C PRO A 41 -0.74 -8.45 1.41
N ILE A 42 0.55 -8.67 1.13
CA ILE A 42 1.24 -9.94 1.43
C ILE A 42 1.32 -10.17 2.95
N MET A 43 1.67 -9.15 3.73
CA MET A 43 1.69 -9.24 5.19
C MET A 43 0.26 -9.44 5.74
N SER A 44 -0.74 -8.77 5.15
CA SER A 44 -2.15 -8.99 5.52
C SER A 44 -2.56 -10.46 5.35
N MET A 45 -2.28 -11.06 4.19
CA MET A 45 -2.55 -12.47 3.93
C MET A 45 -1.73 -13.39 4.84
N ARG A 46 -0.45 -13.08 5.09
CA ARG A 46 0.40 -13.87 5.99
C ARG A 46 -0.17 -13.93 7.41
N ARG A 47 -0.59 -12.77 7.96
CA ARG A 47 -1.26 -12.67 9.27
C ARG A 47 -2.56 -13.47 9.30
N TRP A 48 -3.38 -13.35 8.25
CA TRP A 48 -4.64 -14.06 8.13
C TRP A 48 -4.42 -15.58 8.12
N LEU A 49 -3.50 -16.08 7.30
CA LEU A 49 -3.13 -17.48 7.23
C LEU A 49 -2.58 -17.99 8.57
N ALA A 50 -1.70 -17.24 9.23
CA ALA A 50 -1.18 -17.61 10.56
C ALA A 50 -2.31 -17.80 11.59
N LYS A 51 -3.34 -16.95 11.54
CA LYS A 51 -4.44 -16.96 12.50
C LYS A 51 -5.51 -18.01 12.20
N TYR A 52 -5.91 -18.13 10.94
CA TYR A 52 -7.09 -18.92 10.55
C TYR A 52 -6.74 -20.25 9.88
N ARG A 53 -5.52 -20.40 9.36
CA ARG A 53 -5.01 -21.63 8.74
C ARG A 53 -3.58 -21.94 9.22
N PRO A 54 -3.38 -22.19 10.52
CA PRO A 54 -2.04 -22.38 11.08
C PRO A 54 -1.29 -23.59 10.52
N GLN A 55 -1.99 -24.55 9.90
CA GLN A 55 -1.40 -25.72 9.24
C GLN A 55 -0.99 -25.46 7.78
N ALA A 56 -1.33 -24.29 7.23
CA ALA A 56 -0.93 -23.94 5.86
C ALA A 56 0.58 -23.77 5.77
N ASP A 57 1.18 -24.40 4.76
CA ASP A 57 2.58 -24.24 4.38
C ASP A 57 2.72 -22.95 3.57
N VAL A 58 3.21 -21.90 4.22
CA VAL A 58 3.37 -20.58 3.64
C VAL A 58 4.86 -20.24 3.52
N GLN A 59 5.32 -20.08 2.29
CA GLN A 59 6.62 -19.49 1.99
C GLN A 59 6.48 -18.05 1.54
N VAL A 60 7.41 -17.20 1.99
CA VAL A 60 7.44 -15.79 1.62
C VAL A 60 8.80 -15.43 1.06
N ILE A 61 8.82 -14.74 -0.08
CA ILE A 61 10.02 -14.09 -0.62
C ILE A 61 9.72 -12.59 -0.72
N PHE A 62 10.50 -11.77 -0.02
CA PHE A 62 10.32 -10.33 0.01
C PHE A 62 11.57 -9.62 -0.52
N ASN A 63 11.38 -8.85 -1.60
CA ASN A 63 12.42 -8.16 -2.32
C ASN A 63 12.41 -6.67 -1.98
N VAL A 64 13.56 -6.16 -1.57
CA VAL A 64 13.78 -4.75 -1.19
C VAL A 64 14.96 -4.17 -1.94
N ARG A 65 15.03 -2.83 -2.01
CA ARG A 65 16.17 -2.15 -2.64
C ARG A 65 17.41 -2.21 -1.75
N SER A 66 17.24 -2.05 -0.45
CA SER A 66 18.27 -2.22 0.57
C SER A 66 17.68 -2.81 1.85
N PRO A 67 18.48 -3.36 2.78
CA PRO A 67 17.97 -3.88 4.05
C PRO A 67 17.17 -2.87 4.88
N ASP A 68 17.48 -1.58 4.78
CA ASP A 68 16.77 -0.51 5.49
C ASP A 68 15.34 -0.29 4.96
N ASP A 69 15.03 -0.80 3.76
CA ASP A 69 13.70 -0.69 3.14
C ASP A 69 12.74 -1.83 3.56
N VAL A 70 13.14 -2.70 4.49
CA VAL A 70 12.29 -3.81 4.97
C VAL A 70 11.13 -3.27 5.81
N ILE A 71 9.97 -3.15 5.18
CA ILE A 71 8.71 -2.83 5.85
C ILE A 71 8.27 -4.06 6.67
N PHE A 72 7.83 -3.81 7.91
CA PHE A 72 7.46 -4.83 8.91
C PHE A 72 8.63 -5.71 9.41
N ALA A 73 9.86 -5.17 9.45
CA ALA A 73 11.06 -5.92 9.84
C ALA A 73 10.93 -6.73 11.15
N ASP A 74 10.34 -6.16 12.20
CA ASP A 74 10.17 -6.86 13.48
C ASP A 74 9.17 -8.02 13.40
N GLU A 75 8.14 -7.87 12.57
CA GLU A 75 7.09 -8.87 12.41
C GLU A 75 7.56 -10.04 11.56
N TRP A 76 8.41 -9.79 10.56
CA TRP A 76 9.04 -10.84 9.77
C TRP A 76 9.86 -11.82 10.61
N ARG A 77 10.33 -11.43 11.81
CA ARG A 77 11.01 -12.35 12.73
C ARG A 77 10.11 -13.47 13.25
N GLN A 78 8.79 -13.33 13.11
CA GLN A 78 7.79 -14.31 13.55
C GLN A 78 7.45 -15.33 12.47
N TYR A 79 7.90 -15.12 11.23
CA TYR A 79 7.53 -15.91 10.07
C TYR A 79 8.76 -16.35 9.28
N PRO A 80 8.73 -17.54 8.65
CA PRO A 80 9.74 -17.87 7.66
C PRO A 80 9.61 -16.92 6.47
N VAL A 81 10.68 -16.17 6.18
CA VAL A 81 10.77 -15.27 5.02
C VAL A 81 12.16 -15.30 4.45
N THR A 82 12.24 -15.36 3.13
CA THR A 82 13.48 -15.14 2.38
C THR A 82 13.55 -13.67 2.00
N LEU A 83 14.53 -12.95 2.53
CA LEU A 83 14.76 -11.55 2.21
C LEU A 83 15.78 -11.42 1.08
N VAL A 84 15.47 -10.60 0.09
CA VAL A 84 16.34 -10.33 -1.05
C VAL A 84 16.58 -8.82 -1.13
N ALA A 85 17.85 -8.40 -1.16
CA ALA A 85 18.23 -6.99 -1.22
C ALA A 85 19.08 -6.70 -2.46
N GLU A 86 18.60 -5.74 -3.28
CA GLU A 86 19.28 -5.35 -4.52
C GLU A 86 20.65 -4.72 -4.25
N ASN A 87 20.73 -3.85 -3.24
CA ASN A 87 21.94 -3.13 -2.87
C ASN A 87 22.28 -3.38 -1.41
N HIS A 88 23.58 -3.44 -1.10
CA HIS A 88 24.11 -3.49 0.26
C HIS A 88 23.49 -4.60 1.12
N ALA A 89 23.27 -5.79 0.53
CA ALA A 89 22.77 -6.95 1.27
C ALA A 89 23.67 -7.25 2.48
N THR A 90 23.04 -7.42 3.64
CA THR A 90 23.69 -7.80 4.90
C THR A 90 23.44 -9.27 5.20
N GLU A 91 23.97 -9.76 6.33
CA GLU A 91 23.70 -11.12 6.80
C GLU A 91 22.19 -11.40 6.89
N GLY A 92 21.77 -12.57 6.41
CA GLY A 92 20.36 -12.97 6.33
C GLY A 92 19.64 -12.54 5.05
N PHE A 93 20.28 -11.80 4.15
CA PHE A 93 19.75 -11.44 2.84
C PHE A 93 20.42 -12.22 1.71
N ILE A 94 19.63 -12.56 0.70
CA ILE A 94 20.15 -12.92 -0.62
C ILE A 94 20.48 -11.63 -1.37
N ALA A 95 21.70 -11.54 -1.88
CA ALA A 95 22.17 -10.37 -2.63
C ALA A 95 21.62 -10.35 -4.07
N GLY A 96 21.20 -9.16 -4.52
CA GLY A 96 20.74 -8.92 -5.88
C GLY A 96 19.23 -8.87 -6.01
N ARG A 97 18.71 -9.27 -7.17
CA ARG A 97 17.27 -9.29 -7.46
C ARG A 97 16.75 -10.73 -7.43
N LEU A 98 15.43 -10.89 -7.40
CA LEU A 98 14.79 -12.18 -7.58
C LEU A 98 15.31 -12.85 -8.87
N THR A 99 15.74 -14.10 -8.75
CA THR A 99 16.23 -14.90 -9.88
C THR A 99 15.39 -16.15 -10.09
N THR A 100 15.52 -16.77 -11.27
CA THR A 100 14.84 -18.02 -11.58
C THR A 100 15.31 -19.15 -10.68
N GLU A 101 16.60 -19.17 -10.33
CA GLU A 101 17.21 -20.17 -9.43
C GLU A 101 16.59 -20.09 -8.04
N LEU A 102 16.32 -18.87 -7.55
CA LEU A 102 15.64 -18.67 -6.28
C LEU A 102 14.19 -19.18 -6.35
N LEU A 103 13.48 -18.95 -7.45
CA LEU A 103 12.14 -19.53 -7.64
C LEU A 103 12.20 -21.06 -7.67
N GLN A 104 13.16 -21.64 -8.39
CA GLN A 104 13.37 -23.10 -8.46
C GLN A 104 13.71 -23.73 -7.11
N SER A 105 14.37 -22.99 -6.23
CA SER A 105 14.70 -23.49 -4.88
C SER A 105 13.47 -23.65 -3.99
N VAL A 106 12.31 -23.12 -4.35
CA VAL A 106 11.07 -23.25 -3.56
C VAL A 106 10.53 -24.69 -3.67
N PRO A 107 10.45 -25.45 -2.55
CA PRO A 107 9.87 -26.78 -2.54
C PRO A 107 8.45 -26.82 -3.11
N ASP A 108 8.18 -27.83 -3.94
CA ASP A 108 6.86 -28.15 -4.47
C ASP A 108 6.20 -26.99 -5.25
N LEU A 109 6.99 -26.10 -5.85
CA LEU A 109 6.52 -24.84 -6.45
C LEU A 109 5.27 -25.00 -7.32
N ALA A 110 5.25 -25.96 -8.25
CA ALA A 110 4.12 -26.22 -9.14
C ALA A 110 2.80 -26.53 -8.41
N SER A 111 2.88 -27.04 -7.18
CA SER A 111 1.73 -27.36 -6.32
C SER A 111 1.33 -26.24 -5.35
N ARG A 112 1.99 -25.07 -5.41
CA ARG A 112 1.65 -23.91 -4.56
C ARG A 112 0.70 -22.96 -5.27
N THR A 113 -0.17 -22.32 -4.50
CA THR A 113 -0.87 -21.10 -4.92
C THR A 113 0.09 -19.93 -4.80
N VAL A 114 0.48 -19.36 -5.93
CA VAL A 114 1.43 -18.24 -5.99
C VAL A 114 0.67 -16.92 -6.03
N MET A 115 0.98 -16.03 -5.09
CA MET A 115 0.37 -14.71 -4.99
C MET A 115 1.45 -13.64 -4.92
N THR A 116 1.44 -12.67 -5.85
CA THR A 116 2.51 -11.67 -5.94
C THR A 116 1.99 -10.24 -6.01
N CYS A 117 2.75 -9.32 -5.42
CA CYS A 117 2.48 -7.90 -5.50
C CYS A 117 3.78 -7.07 -5.50
N GLY A 118 3.88 -6.11 -6.42
CA GLY A 118 5.05 -5.25 -6.54
C GLY A 118 5.03 -4.37 -7.79
N PRO A 119 6.18 -3.82 -8.21
CA PRO A 119 6.30 -3.10 -9.48
C PRO A 119 5.97 -4.00 -10.67
N ALA A 120 5.43 -3.43 -11.76
CA ALA A 120 5.03 -4.20 -12.94
C ALA A 120 6.15 -5.10 -13.51
N PRO A 121 7.40 -4.63 -13.71
CA PRO A 121 8.48 -5.48 -14.21
C PRO A 121 8.78 -6.68 -13.30
N TYR A 122 8.68 -6.49 -11.97
CA TYR A 122 8.88 -7.56 -11.01
C TYR A 122 7.79 -8.63 -11.12
N MET A 123 6.52 -8.22 -11.18
CA MET A 123 5.41 -9.17 -11.28
C MET A 123 5.41 -9.92 -12.62
N ASP A 124 5.79 -9.26 -13.71
CA ASP A 124 5.87 -9.90 -15.02
C ASP A 124 7.02 -10.93 -15.06
N PHE A 125 8.17 -10.62 -14.42
CA PHE A 125 9.24 -11.60 -14.23
C PHE A 125 8.79 -12.81 -13.41
N VAL A 126 8.14 -12.57 -12.27
CA VAL A 126 7.59 -13.65 -11.42
C VAL A 126 6.63 -14.52 -12.21
N GLU A 127 5.66 -13.91 -12.91
CA GLU A 127 4.63 -14.64 -13.65
C GLU A 127 5.25 -15.56 -14.70
N GLN A 128 6.19 -15.05 -15.49
CA GLN A 128 6.88 -15.84 -16.51
C GLN A 128 7.70 -16.97 -15.87
N GLY A 129 8.47 -16.67 -14.82
CA GLY A 129 9.31 -17.63 -14.13
C GLY A 129 8.51 -18.78 -13.51
N VAL A 130 7.48 -18.48 -12.73
CA VAL A 130 6.70 -19.54 -12.04
C VAL A 130 5.86 -20.36 -13.01
N LYS A 131 5.32 -19.75 -14.07
CA LYS A 131 4.59 -20.49 -15.12
C LYS A 131 5.50 -21.45 -15.88
N ALA A 132 6.72 -21.02 -16.22
CA ALA A 132 7.73 -21.88 -16.83
C ALA A 132 8.12 -23.08 -15.94
N LEU A 133 7.97 -22.93 -14.62
CA LEU A 133 8.21 -23.97 -13.61
C LEU A 133 6.95 -24.80 -13.28
N GLY A 134 5.87 -24.67 -14.05
CA GLY A 134 4.67 -25.50 -13.95
C GLY A 134 3.61 -25.01 -12.96
N VAL A 135 3.70 -23.78 -12.45
CA VAL A 135 2.65 -23.20 -11.61
C VAL A 135 1.40 -22.90 -12.44
N THR A 136 0.27 -23.45 -12.00
CA THR A 136 -1.04 -23.24 -12.63
C THR A 136 -1.92 -22.22 -11.90
N ARG A 137 -1.65 -22.01 -10.60
CA ARG A 137 -2.44 -21.11 -9.73
C ARG A 137 -1.62 -19.87 -9.37
N PHE A 138 -1.80 -18.83 -10.18
CA PHE A 138 -1.05 -17.60 -10.07
C PHE A 138 -1.98 -16.38 -9.99
N PHE A 139 -1.79 -15.54 -8.98
CA PHE A 139 -2.57 -14.34 -8.73
C PHE A 139 -1.65 -13.14 -8.52
N LYS A 140 -1.98 -11.98 -9.10
CA LYS A 140 -1.20 -10.75 -8.92
C LYS A 140 -2.08 -9.52 -8.75
N GLU A 141 -1.60 -8.56 -7.97
CA GLU A 141 -2.25 -7.25 -7.79
C GLU A 141 -1.27 -6.10 -8.09
N LYS A 142 -1.71 -5.16 -8.92
CA LYS A 142 -0.91 -3.98 -9.31
C LYS A 142 -1.31 -2.77 -8.45
N PHE A 143 -0.38 -2.25 -7.64
CA PHE A 143 -0.60 -1.03 -6.82
C PHE A 143 -0.40 0.28 -7.59
N PHE A 144 0.13 0.21 -8.81
CA PHE A 144 0.30 1.37 -9.67
C PHE A 144 -0.37 1.12 -11.01
N THR A 145 -1.46 1.84 -11.26
CA THR A 145 -1.81 2.25 -12.62
C THR A 145 -0.80 3.35 -13.00
N PRO A 146 -0.12 3.29 -14.17
CA PRO A 146 0.53 4.49 -14.67
C PRO A 146 -0.51 5.61 -14.68
N VAL A 147 -0.08 6.84 -14.40
CA VAL A 147 -0.93 8.02 -14.50
C VAL A 147 -1.60 7.96 -15.87
N ALA A 148 -2.86 7.52 -15.91
CA ALA A 148 -3.67 7.61 -17.10
C ALA A 148 -3.65 9.09 -17.49
N GLU A 149 -3.49 9.36 -18.79
CA GLU A 149 -3.60 10.71 -19.33
C GLU A 149 -4.73 11.44 -18.63
N THR A 150 -4.37 12.59 -18.05
CA THR A 150 -5.18 13.46 -17.21
C THR A 150 -6.66 13.37 -17.56
N ALA A 151 -7.43 12.56 -16.83
CA ALA A 151 -8.87 12.67 -16.86
C ALA A 151 -9.21 14.06 -16.29
N THR A 152 -9.84 14.90 -17.12
CA THR A 152 -10.29 16.27 -16.84
C THR A 152 -11.44 16.32 -15.81
N SER A 153 -11.49 15.37 -14.87
CA SER A 153 -12.43 15.35 -13.75
C SER A 153 -11.64 15.43 -12.46
N GLY A 154 -11.46 16.66 -11.97
CA GLY A 154 -10.72 16.95 -10.76
C GLY A 154 -11.19 16.11 -9.55
N LEU A 155 -10.23 15.61 -8.78
CA LEU A 155 -10.49 14.95 -7.51
C LEU A 155 -11.10 15.95 -6.51
N LYS A 156 -12.26 15.61 -5.96
CA LYS A 156 -12.88 16.35 -4.86
C LYS A 156 -12.26 15.91 -3.54
N PHE A 157 -11.40 16.73 -2.96
CA PHE A 157 -10.99 16.59 -1.57
C PHE A 157 -11.87 17.46 -0.68
N THR A 158 -12.43 16.88 0.37
CA THR A 158 -13.19 17.62 1.40
C THR A 158 -12.34 17.69 2.65
N LYS A 159 -11.71 18.84 2.91
CA LYS A 159 -11.02 19.13 4.16
C LYS A 159 -12.02 19.78 5.12
N LEU A 160 -12.36 19.08 6.21
CA LEU A 160 -13.18 19.66 7.26
C LEU A 160 -12.31 20.52 8.16
N GLN A 161 -12.66 21.80 8.31
CA GLN A 161 -12.13 22.65 9.38
C GLN A 161 -13.21 22.81 10.46
N PRO A 162 -12.84 22.81 11.75
CA PRO A 162 -13.77 23.17 12.81
C PRO A 162 -14.26 24.61 12.59
N ALA A 163 -15.56 24.79 12.39
CA ALA A 163 -16.17 26.12 12.48
C ALA A 163 -16.29 26.45 13.98
N GLN A 164 -15.56 27.48 14.44
CA GLN A 164 -15.58 28.13 15.76
C GLN A 164 -16.25 27.38 16.93
N GLU A 165 -15.49 27.20 18.00
CA GLU A 165 -15.98 26.69 19.27
C GLU A 165 -17.05 27.64 19.86
N PHE A 166 -18.30 27.21 19.89
CA PHE A 166 -19.40 27.95 20.50
C PHE A 166 -19.67 27.38 21.89
N MET A 167 -19.32 28.12 22.94
CA MET A 167 -19.66 27.79 24.33
C MET A 167 -20.84 28.65 24.82
N PRO A 168 -22.09 28.15 24.81
CA PRO A 168 -23.17 28.81 25.53
C PRO A 168 -23.03 28.55 27.04
N ARG A 169 -23.16 29.61 27.85
CA ARG A 169 -22.90 29.63 29.31
C ARG A 169 -23.75 28.70 30.20
N SER A 170 -24.58 27.81 29.66
CA SER A 170 -25.52 27.03 30.48
C SER A 170 -25.87 25.61 30.01
N VAL A 171 -25.18 25.02 29.03
CA VAL A 171 -25.51 23.65 28.56
C VAL A 171 -24.26 22.75 28.52
N ARG A 172 -24.24 21.70 29.36
CA ARG A 172 -23.21 20.63 29.36
C ARG A 172 -23.40 19.64 28.19
N ARG A 173 -23.59 20.14 26.97
CA ARG A 173 -23.57 19.34 25.73
C ARG A 173 -23.03 20.19 24.57
N CYS A 174 -21.87 19.78 24.06
CA CYS A 174 -21.27 20.34 22.86
C CYS A 174 -22.01 19.82 21.63
N TRP A 175 -22.64 20.70 20.87
CA TRP A 175 -23.12 20.39 19.52
C TRP A 175 -22.09 20.95 18.52
N ARG A 176 -21.37 20.06 17.81
CA ARG A 176 -20.47 20.48 16.73
C ARG A 176 -21.28 20.64 15.45
N ARG A 177 -21.45 21.87 14.99
CA ARG A 177 -22.01 22.17 13.66
C ARG A 177 -20.86 22.21 12.65
N TRP A 178 -20.78 21.19 11.80
CA TRP A 178 -19.80 21.15 10.73
C TRP A 178 -20.26 22.04 9.57
N ARG A 179 -19.36 22.88 9.05
CA ARG A 179 -19.59 23.63 7.81
C ARG A 179 -18.80 22.93 6.71
N VAL A 180 -19.50 22.38 5.72
CA VAL A 180 -18.86 21.79 4.53
C VAL A 180 -18.48 22.94 3.59
N ILE A 181 -17.18 23.20 3.46
CA ILE A 181 -16.68 24.13 2.45
C ILE A 181 -16.17 23.30 1.28
N LYS A 182 -16.88 23.35 0.14
CA LYS A 182 -16.45 22.72 -1.10
C LYS A 182 -15.49 23.67 -1.80
N TYR A 183 -14.21 23.28 -1.90
CA TYR A 183 -13.26 23.98 -2.74
C TYR A 183 -13.28 23.36 -4.15
N ARG A 184 -13.46 24.19 -5.16
CA ARG A 184 -13.21 23.84 -6.57
C ARG A 184 -12.15 24.81 -7.06
N LEU A 185 -10.90 24.38 -7.09
CA LEU A 185 -9.82 25.16 -7.68
C LEU A 185 -9.74 24.79 -9.16
N PRO A 186 -9.99 25.73 -10.10
CA PRO A 186 -9.58 25.51 -11.48
C PRO A 186 -8.05 25.52 -11.53
N LEU A 187 -7.46 24.49 -12.10
CA LEU A 187 -6.03 24.49 -12.44
C LEU A 187 -5.90 25.02 -13.86
N PRO A 188 -5.24 26.17 -14.10
CA PRO A 188 -4.89 26.56 -15.46
C PRO A 188 -3.86 25.56 -16.02
N VAL A 189 -4.01 25.26 -17.30
CA VAL A 189 -3.17 24.30 -18.03
C VAL A 189 -1.70 24.71 -17.93
N GLY A 190 -0.84 23.78 -17.49
CA GLY A 190 0.61 23.92 -17.56
C GLY A 190 1.34 24.46 -16.32
N GLN A 191 0.71 24.55 -15.13
CA GLN A 191 1.42 24.88 -13.89
C GLN A 191 1.48 23.73 -12.86
N VAL A 192 2.65 23.56 -12.25
CA VAL A 192 2.86 22.73 -11.06
C VAL A 192 2.44 23.51 -9.80
N PHE A 193 1.68 22.86 -8.93
CA PHE A 193 0.87 23.40 -7.82
C PHE A 193 1.59 24.35 -6.82
N ALA A 194 2.92 24.37 -6.76
CA ALA A 194 3.68 25.15 -5.77
C ALA A 194 3.62 26.68 -6.00
N ALA A 195 3.33 27.15 -7.22
CA ALA A 195 3.44 28.57 -7.56
C ALA A 195 2.19 29.42 -7.24
N ALA A 196 1.02 28.81 -7.03
CA ALA A 196 -0.26 29.55 -6.94
C ALA A 196 -0.72 29.88 -5.51
N VAL A 197 -0.06 29.33 -4.48
CA VAL A 197 -0.41 29.58 -3.07
C VAL A 197 0.65 30.45 -2.42
N LYS A 198 0.73 31.73 -2.81
CA LYS A 198 1.25 32.76 -1.91
C LYS A 198 0.11 33.21 -0.99
N PRO A 199 0.30 33.27 0.33
CA PRO A 199 -0.70 33.82 1.23
C PRO A 199 -0.85 35.32 0.94
N LYS A 200 -1.95 35.73 0.28
CA LYS A 200 -2.36 37.13 0.30
C LYS A 200 -2.88 37.44 1.70
N SER A 201 -2.07 38.15 2.49
CA SER A 201 -2.51 38.83 3.69
C SER A 201 -3.57 39.88 3.31
N PHE A 202 -4.79 39.75 3.83
CA PHE A 202 -5.80 40.81 3.78
C PHE A 202 -5.99 41.40 5.20
N PRO A 203 -6.10 42.73 5.33
CA PRO A 203 -6.20 43.39 6.63
C PRO A 203 -7.59 43.19 7.23
N ALA A 204 -7.61 42.95 8.55
CA ALA A 204 -8.83 42.97 9.34
C ALA A 204 -9.20 44.42 9.65
N THR A 205 -10.34 44.89 9.17
CA THR A 205 -10.99 46.09 9.70
C THR A 205 -12.23 45.67 10.46
N ILE A 206 -12.21 45.94 11.76
CA ILE A 206 -13.33 45.77 12.68
C ILE A 206 -14.19 47.04 12.63
N ARG A 207 -15.49 46.89 12.43
CA ARG A 207 -16.53 47.78 12.94
C ARG A 207 -17.67 46.94 13.48
#